data_AF-A0A972K826-F1
#
_entry.id   AF-A0A972K826-F1
#
_cell.length_a   1.000
_cell.length_b   1.000
_cell.length_c   1.000
_cell.angle_alpha   90.00
_cell.angle_beta   90.00
_cell.angle_gamma   90.00
#
_symmetry.space_group_name_H-M   'P 1'
#
loop_
_entity.id
_entity.type
_entity.pdbx_description
1 polymer ?
#
loop_
_entity_poly.entity_id
_entity_poly.type
_entity_poly.pdbx_seq_one_letter_code
_entity_poly.pdbx_strand_id
1 'polypeptide(L)' 'MDRSLAPTVIPRQPRNYSFEYSSKGKVRPTAVEVTVRYHLMDIRRHERIKHKNVVPISYEVYRERVAI' A
#
# COMPACT_ATOMS: atom_id res chain seq x y z
N MET A 1 17.40 9.60 -7.68
CA MET A 1 16.90 8.28 -7.24
C MET A 1 15.51 8.11 -7.83
N ASP A 2 15.44 7.58 -9.05
CA ASP A 2 14.18 7.37 -9.77
C ASP A 2 13.57 6.03 -9.33
N ARG A 3 12.47 6.10 -8.58
CA ARG A 3 11.61 4.93 -8.31
C ARG A 3 10.64 4.82 -9.49
N SER A 4 11.10 4.22 -10.58
CA SER A 4 10.22 3.72 -11.62
C SER A 4 9.42 2.56 -11.03
N LEU A 5 8.13 2.80 -10.75
CA LEU A 5 7.21 1.74 -10.41
C LEU A 5 7.03 0.88 -11.67
N ALA A 6 7.79 -0.21 -11.77
CA ALA A 6 7.54 -1.22 -12.79
C ALA A 6 6.07 -1.67 -12.69
N PRO A 7 5.37 -1.90 -13.82
CA PRO A 7 3.97 -2.29 -13.80
C PRO A 7 3.82 -3.54 -12.94
N THR A 8 3.22 -3.38 -11.76
CA THR A 8 2.93 -4.50 -10.87
C THR A 8 1.66 -5.17 -11.38
N VAL A 9 1.75 -5.82 -12.54
CA VAL A 9 0.79 -6.86 -12.89
C VAL A 9 0.96 -7.92 -11.81
N ILE A 10 -0.12 -8.21 -11.07
CA ILE A 10 -0.12 -9.28 -10.07
C ILE A 10 0.19 -10.57 -10.84
N PRO A 11 1.37 -11.18 -10.67
CA PRO A 11 1.64 -12.48 -11.28
C PRO A 11 0.64 -13.48 -10.71
N ARG A 12 0.31 -14.55 -11.41
CA ARG A 12 -0.55 -15.64 -10.87
C ARG A 12 0.06 -16.37 -9.66
N GLN A 13 1.17 -15.87 -9.12
CA GLN A 13 1.94 -16.46 -8.03
C GLN A 13 1.89 -15.53 -6.80
N PRO A 14 1.85 -16.10 -5.59
CA PRO A 14 1.95 -15.33 -4.35
C PRO A 14 3.20 -14.45 -4.31
N ARG A 15 3.07 -13.26 -3.72
CA ARG A 15 4.21 -12.35 -3.43
C ARG A 15 4.36 -12.21 -1.92
N ASN A 16 5.61 -12.25 -1.46
CA ASN A 16 5.96 -12.05 -0.05
C ASN A 16 6.56 -10.65 0.12
N TYR A 17 6.18 -9.98 1.21
CA TYR A 17 6.69 -8.66 1.59
C TYR A 17 7.27 -8.75 2.99
N SER A 18 8.53 -8.35 3.16
CA SER A 18 9.21 -8.32 4.45
C SER A 18 9.35 -6.88 4.93
N PHE A 19 9.00 -6.65 6.20
CA PHE A 19 9.11 -5.35 6.85
C PHE A 19 9.90 -5.49 8.13
N GLU A 20 10.83 -4.58 8.36
CA GLU A 20 11.58 -4.48 9.61
C GLU A 20 11.00 -3.36 10.46
N TYR A 21 10.87 -3.61 11.77
CA TYR A 21 10.42 -2.61 12.74
C TYR A 21 11.43 -2.49 13.87
N SER A 22 11.63 -1.27 14.36
CA SER A 22 12.52 -1.04 15.50
C SER A 22 11.84 -1.47 16.80
N SER A 23 12.45 -2.40 17.52
CA SER A 23 12.10 -2.74 18.90
C SER A 23 12.74 -1.81 19.94
N LYS A 24 13.59 -0.88 19.48
CA LYS A 24 14.33 0.06 20.32
C LYS A 24 13.70 1.46 20.22
N GLY A 25 13.04 1.89 21.30
CA GLY A 25 12.38 3.19 21.42
C GLY A 25 11.43 3.26 22.62
N LYS A 26 10.96 4.46 22.98
CA LYS A 26 9.95 4.65 24.05
C LYS A 26 8.58 4.04 23.69
N VAL A 27 8.30 3.87 22.41
CA VAL A 27 7.08 3.25 21.89
C VAL A 27 7.48 1.94 21.22
N ARG A 28 7.09 0.81 21.82
CA ARG A 28 7.23 -0.51 21.23
C ARG A 28 5.95 -0.83 20.47
N PRO A 29 6.02 -1.10 19.15
CA PRO A 29 4.83 -1.48 18.41
C PRO A 29 4.33 -2.85 18.91
N THR A 30 3.02 -2.97 19.12
CA THR A 30 2.35 -4.19 19.64
C THR A 30 1.59 -4.95 18.56
N ALA A 31 1.42 -4.32 17.40
CA ALA A 31 0.78 -4.91 16.24
C ALA A 31 1.21 -4.17 14.96
N VAL A 32 1.12 -4.88 13.84
CA VAL A 32 1.20 -4.35 12.49
C VAL A 32 -0.19 -4.42 11.87
N GLU A 33 -0.59 -3.35 11.19
CA GLU A 33 -1.82 -3.32 10.41
C GLU A 33 -1.50 -3.34 8.93
N VAL A 34 -1.97 -4.38 8.25
CA VAL A 34 -1.78 -4.61 6.82
C VAL A 34 -3.08 -4.26 6.11
N THR A 35 -3.02 -3.33 5.16
CA THR A 35 -4.16 -2.95 4.32
C THR A 35 -3.77 -3.05 2.85
N VAL A 36 -4.55 -3.78 2.05
CA VAL A 36 -4.37 -3.84 0.59
C VAL A 36 -5.46 -3.04 -0.07
N ARG A 37 -5.08 -2.15 -1.00
CA ARG A 37 -6.01 -1.31 -1.76
C ARG A 37 -5.86 -1.54 -3.24
N TYR A 38 -6.98 -1.67 -3.94
CA TYR A 38 -7.06 -1.67 -5.38
C TYR A 38 -7.31 -0.26 -5.90
N HIS A 39 -6.45 0.22 -6.79
CA HIS A 39 -6.57 1.55 -7.39
C HIS A 39 -7.07 1.42 -8.82
N LEU A 40 -8.18 2.10 -9.14
CA LEU A 40 -8.77 2.11 -10.49
C LEU A 40 -7.94 2.92 -11.49
N MET A 41 -7.13 3.84 -11.01
CA MET A 41 -6.27 4.69 -11.81
C MET A 41 -4.92 4.87 -11.13
N ASP A 42 -3.87 4.96 -11.94
CA ASP A 42 -2.54 5.31 -11.46
C ASP A 42 -2.57 6.66 -10.73
N ILE A 43 -2.05 6.68 -9.50
CA ILE A 43 -1.97 7.85 -8.63
C ILE A 43 -1.20 9.00 -9.30
N ARG A 44 -0.13 8.70 -10.06
CA ARG A 44 0.66 9.73 -10.76
C ARG A 44 -0.17 10.40 -11.85
N ARG A 45 -1.00 9.61 -12.55
CA ARG A 45 -1.93 10.14 -13.55
C ARG A 45 -3.00 10.99 -12.88
N HIS A 46 -3.53 10.55 -11.75
CA HIS A 46 -4.51 11.29 -10.96
C HIS A 46 -4.00 12.67 -10.54
N GLU A 47 -2.81 12.74 -9.95
CA GLU A 47 -2.18 14.00 -9.52
C GLU A 47 -1.96 14.96 -10.69
N ARG A 48 -1.57 14.44 -11.85
CA ARG A 48 -1.30 15.25 -13.05
C ARG A 48 -2.57 15.91 -13.61
N ILE A 49 -3.70 15.22 -13.62
CA ILE A 49 -4.93 15.71 -14.26
C ILE A 49 -5.82 16.53 -13.32
N LYS A 50 -5.43 16.68 -12.04
CA LYS A 50 -6.17 17.44 -11.02
C LYS A 50 -7.68 17.14 -11.00
N HIS A 51 -8.03 15.90 -11.31
CA HIS A 51 -9.43 15.51 -11.41
C HIS A 51 -10.04 15.53 -10.01
N LYS A 52 -11.13 16.27 -9.84
CA LYS A 52 -11.90 16.23 -8.58
C LYS A 52 -12.67 14.92 -8.55
N ASN A 53 -12.12 13.93 -7.87
CA ASN A 53 -12.83 12.69 -7.62
C ASN A 53 -14.11 12.97 -6.82
N VAL A 54 -15.26 12.66 -7.42
CA VAL A 54 -16.56 12.64 -6.72
C VAL A 54 -16.74 11.33 -5.94
N VAL A 55 -15.98 10.29 -6.32
CA VAL A 55 -16.02 8.92 -5.76
C VAL A 55 -14.58 8.45 -5.52
N PRO A 56 -14.29 7.68 -4.46
CA PRO A 56 -12.95 7.15 -4.22
C PRO A 56 -12.41 6.33 -5.41
N ILE A 57 -11.15 6.59 -5.77
CA ILE A 57 -10.41 5.83 -6.81
C ILE A 57 -9.59 4.68 -6.23
N SER A 58 -9.67 4.46 -4.92
CA SER A 58 -8.96 3.41 -4.19
C SER A 58 -9.94 2.69 -3.27
N TYR A 59 -10.00 1.37 -3.38
CA TYR A 59 -10.89 0.52 -2.60
C TYR A 59 -10.06 -0.43 -1.76
N GLU A 60 -10.36 -0.51 -0.47
CA GLU A 60 -9.79 -1.54 0.40
C GLU A 60 -10.33 -2.91 0.00
N VAL A 61 -9.44 -3.87 -0.20
CA VAL A 61 -9.78 -5.24 -0.58
C VAL A 61 -9.34 -6.27 0.46
N TYR A 62 -8.47 -5.86 1.39
CA TYR A 62 -7.98 -6.69 2.47
C TYR A 62 -7.51 -5.84 3.64
N ARG A 63 -7.76 -6.31 4.85
CA ARG A 63 -7.28 -5.72 6.09
C ARG A 63 -6.99 -6.80 7.10
N GLU A 64 -5.82 -6.75 7.73
CA GLU A 64 -5.42 -7.69 8.76
C GLU A 64 -4.58 -6.99 9.83
N ARG A 65 -4.77 -7.41 11.08
CA ARG A 65 -3.95 -6.98 12.21
C ARG A 65 -3.12 -8.16 12.71
N VAL A 66 -1.81 -8.03 12.65
CA VAL A 66 -0.85 -9.05 13.09
C VAL A 66 -0.21 -8.56 14.39
N ALA A 67 -0.35 -9.31 15.49
CA ALA A 67 0.35 -9.00 16.73
C ALA A 67 1.87 -9.25 16.58
N ILE A 68 2.70 -8.38 17.15
CA ILE A 68 4.17 -8.44 17.08
C ILE A 68 4.84 -8.24 18.44
#